data_AF-A0A0A5HL13-F1
#
_entry.id   AF-A0A0A5HL13-F1
#
_cell.length_a   1.000
_cell.length_b   1.000
_cell.length_c   1.000
_cell.angle_alpha   90.00
_cell.angle_beta   90.00
_cell.angle_gamma   90.00
#
_symmetry.space_group_name_H-M   'P 1'
#
loop_
_entity.id
_entity.type
_entity.pdbx_description
1 polymer ?
#
loop_
_entity_poly.entity_id
_entity_poly.type
_entity_poly.pdbx_seq_one_letter_code
_entity_poly.pdbx_strand_id
1 'polypeptide(L)'
;MSSTINGYLSKLSDNLKSLPEEERESIVWEIEIHLKDRVNSLENEGYSNDEAVSKILSEFKSPYSLSKDYLEAYDEIRTQQKPTISYFLLNIGIMGLAILSLPILERELELAWIVLGLPEVICGLITLIMLKKKDTFILSFLKIGPKILLSMYFPISLLFFWIALIQGNGFVSFSLYYMVAYWLLLLIYYLVIKNVSSKRITL
;
A
#
# COMPACT_ATOMS: atom_id res chain seq x y z
N MET A 1 -30.80 22.22 30.16
CA MET A 1 -29.53 21.65 30.62
C MET A 1 -28.41 22.50 30.02
N SER A 2 -27.59 23.15 30.85
CA SER A 2 -26.41 23.88 30.37
C SER A 2 -25.49 22.89 29.64
N SER A 3 -25.29 23.12 28.34
CA SER A 3 -24.34 22.37 27.55
C SER A 3 -22.94 22.85 27.90
N THR A 4 -22.15 22.05 28.60
CA THR A 4 -20.76 22.36 28.92
C THR A 4 -19.83 21.86 27.82
N ILE A 5 -18.68 22.52 27.64
CA ILE A 5 -17.62 22.04 26.73
C ILE A 5 -17.22 20.61 27.08
N ASN A 6 -17.04 20.30 28.36
CA ASN A 6 -16.70 18.94 28.81
C ASN A 6 -17.78 17.92 28.43
N GLY A 7 -19.06 18.29 28.51
CA GLY A 7 -20.16 17.44 28.07
C GLY A 7 -20.17 17.22 26.55
N TYR A 8 -19.79 18.24 25.77
CA TYR A 8 -19.60 18.12 24.33
C TYR A 8 -18.45 17.17 23.99
N LEU A 9 -17.27 17.38 24.60
CA LEU A 9 -16.06 16.60 24.35
C LEU A 9 -16.22 15.13 24.78
N SER A 10 -16.89 14.87 25.90
CA SER A 10 -17.20 13.50 26.33
C SER A 10 -18.04 12.76 25.29
N LYS A 11 -19.07 13.41 24.75
CA LYS A 11 -19.91 12.82 23.70
C LYS A 11 -19.15 12.61 22.39
N LEU A 12 -18.25 13.53 22.05
CA LEU A 12 -17.38 13.38 20.88
C LEU A 12 -16.47 12.16 21.04
N SER A 13 -15.78 12.05 22.18
CA SER A 13 -14.92 10.91 22.53
C SER A 13 -15.68 9.58 22.49
N ASP A 14 -16.90 9.56 23.04
CA ASP A 14 -17.77 8.38 23.01
C ASP A 14 -18.13 7.94 21.59
N ASN A 15 -18.43 8.88 20.70
CA ASN A 15 -18.73 8.59 19.30
C ASN A 15 -17.49 8.19 18.47
N LEU A 16 -16.28 8.54 18.93
CA LEU A 16 -15.00 8.22 18.31
C LEU A 16 -14.37 6.91 18.84
N LYS A 17 -15.11 6.10 19.62
CA LYS A 17 -14.60 4.84 20.20
C LYS A 17 -14.09 3.81 19.19
N SER A 18 -14.47 3.91 17.92
CA SER A 18 -13.97 3.07 16.83
C SER A 18 -12.55 3.44 16.37
N LEU A 19 -12.04 4.63 16.73
CA LEU A 19 -10.67 5.04 16.49
C LEU A 19 -9.71 4.49 17.55
N PRO A 20 -8.42 4.32 17.21
CA PRO A 20 -7.37 4.11 18.20
C PRO A 20 -7.39 5.20 19.28
N GLU A 21 -6.96 4.84 20.49
CA GLU A 21 -6.98 5.74 21.64
C GLU A 21 -6.18 7.02 21.40
N GLU A 22 -4.96 6.90 20.86
CA GLU A 22 -4.09 8.03 20.53
C GLU A 22 -4.76 9.02 19.54
N GLU A 23 -5.38 8.51 18.48
CA GLU A 23 -6.10 9.33 17.49
C GLU A 23 -7.31 10.03 18.11
N ARG A 24 -8.08 9.29 18.93
CA ARG A 24 -9.24 9.84 19.64
C ARG A 24 -8.82 10.95 20.60
N GLU A 25 -7.77 10.74 21.38
CA GLU A 25 -7.24 11.76 22.31
C GLU A 25 -6.73 12.98 21.56
N SER A 26 -6.00 12.79 20.46
CA SER A 26 -5.52 13.87 19.61
C SER A 26 -6.67 14.73 19.06
N ILE A 27 -7.72 14.10 18.52
CA ILE A 27 -8.89 14.80 17.98
C ILE A 27 -9.63 15.56 19.10
N VAL A 28 -9.86 14.92 20.25
CA VAL A 28 -10.56 15.56 21.37
C VAL A 28 -9.78 16.77 21.88
N TRP A 29 -8.46 16.66 21.99
CA TRP A 29 -7.58 17.75 22.42
C TRP A 29 -7.56 18.92 21.43
N GLU A 30 -7.48 18.64 20.12
CA GLU A 30 -7.53 19.67 19.07
C GLU A 30 -8.86 20.46 19.15
N ILE A 31 -9.97 19.75 19.28
CA ILE A 31 -11.30 20.37 19.39
C ILE A 31 -11.45 21.14 20.70
N GLU A 32 -10.91 20.63 21.81
CA GLU A 32 -10.91 21.33 23.09
C GLU A 32 -10.20 22.68 22.99
N ILE A 33 -9.01 22.72 22.39
CA ILE A 33 -8.26 23.97 22.18
C ILE A 33 -9.08 24.95 21.35
N HIS A 34 -9.61 24.50 20.21
CA HIS A 34 -10.37 25.38 19.33
C HIS A 34 -11.63 25.93 20.00
N LEU A 35 -12.34 25.12 20.79
CA LEU A 35 -13.51 25.58 21.55
C LEU A 35 -13.12 26.59 22.65
N LYS A 36 -12.03 26.33 23.39
CA LYS A 36 -11.55 27.25 24.43
C LYS A 36 -11.08 28.59 23.87
N ASP A 37 -10.33 28.57 22.76
CA ASP A 37 -9.85 29.79 22.10
C ASP A 37 -11.03 30.66 21.63
N ARG A 38 -12.06 30.02 21.06
CA ARG A 38 -13.29 30.70 20.62
C ARG A 38 -14.06 31.31 21.78
N VAL A 39 -14.19 30.59 22.90
CA VAL A 39 -14.86 31.10 24.11
C VAL A 39 -14.10 32.29 24.68
N ASN A 40 -12.78 32.20 24.82
CA ASN A 40 -11.95 33.31 25.30
C ASN A 40 -12.08 34.55 24.40
N SER A 41 -12.20 34.38 23.08
CA SER A 41 -12.45 35.50 22.15
C SER A 41 -13.79 36.20 22.44
N LEU A 42 -14.86 35.44 22.66
CA LEU A 42 -16.18 36.00 22.96
C LEU A 42 -16.22 36.65 24.35
N GLU A 43 -15.52 36.11 25.34
CA GLU A 43 -15.38 36.77 26.64
C GLU A 43 -14.69 38.13 26.50
N ASN A 44 -13.65 38.23 25.65
CA ASN A 44 -12.99 39.50 25.34
C ASN A 44 -13.89 40.48 24.57
N GLU A 45 -14.90 39.99 23.86
CA GLU A 45 -15.94 40.79 23.20
C GLU A 45 -17.07 41.21 24.16
N GLY A 46 -17.00 40.81 25.44
CA GLY A 46 -17.93 41.21 26.49
C GLY A 46 -19.08 40.24 26.77
N TYR A 47 -19.08 39.04 26.17
CA TYR A 47 -20.05 37.99 26.52
C TYR A 47 -19.70 37.37 27.88
N SER A 48 -20.70 36.94 28.65
CA SER A 48 -20.45 36.08 29.81
C SER A 48 -19.99 34.68 29.37
N ASN A 49 -19.27 33.96 30.25
CA ASN A 49 -18.79 32.61 29.96
C ASN A 49 -19.92 31.68 29.46
N ASP A 50 -21.06 31.67 30.17
CA ASP A 50 -22.20 30.82 29.83
C ASP A 50 -22.81 31.19 28.45
N GLU A 51 -22.90 32.49 28.14
CA GLU A 51 -23.37 32.97 26.83
C GLU A 51 -22.39 32.61 25.72
N ALA A 52 -21.09 32.77 25.95
CA ALA A 52 -20.03 32.41 25.01
C ALA A 52 -20.03 30.91 24.70
N VAL A 53 -20.10 30.06 25.73
CA VAL A 53 -20.19 28.60 25.58
C VAL A 53 -21.45 28.21 24.83
N SER A 54 -22.62 28.75 25.21
CA SER A 54 -23.88 28.42 24.53
C SER A 54 -23.86 28.84 23.07
N LYS A 55 -23.29 30.02 22.76
CA LYS A 55 -23.18 30.53 21.39
C LYS A 55 -22.29 29.63 20.54
N ILE A 56 -21.09 29.33 21.00
CA ILE A 56 -20.15 28.46 20.26
C ILE A 56 -20.74 27.07 20.05
N LEU A 57 -21.29 26.43 21.08
CA LEU A 57 -21.85 25.08 20.95
C LEU A 57 -23.09 25.03 20.03
N SER A 58 -23.78 26.15 19.82
CA SER A 58 -24.89 26.25 18.86
C SER A 58 -24.43 26.41 17.41
N GLU A 59 -23.29 27.07 17.19
CA GLU A 59 -22.69 27.27 15.86
C GLU A 59 -21.83 26.08 15.42
N PHE A 60 -21.30 25.33 16.38
CA PHE A 60 -20.44 24.18 16.11
C PHE A 60 -21.25 22.97 15.63
N LYS A 61 -20.60 22.09 14.84
CA LYS A 61 -21.20 20.79 14.49
C LYS A 61 -21.52 20.01 15.76
N SER A 62 -22.58 19.21 15.76
CA SER A 62 -22.88 18.32 16.88
C SER A 62 -21.76 17.27 17.06
N PRO A 63 -21.53 16.73 18.27
CA PRO A 63 -20.51 15.71 18.50
C PRO A 63 -20.65 14.51 17.57
N TYR A 64 -21.89 14.13 17.25
CA TYR A 64 -22.20 13.04 16.33
C TYR A 64 -21.82 13.37 14.89
N SER A 65 -22.26 14.53 14.38
CA SER A 65 -21.93 14.93 13.00
C SER A 65 -20.42 15.09 12.82
N LEU A 66 -19.74 15.70 13.80
CA LEU A 66 -18.30 15.88 13.75
C LEU A 66 -17.57 14.53 13.79
N SER A 67 -17.99 13.61 14.66
CA SER A 67 -17.40 12.27 14.69
C SER A 67 -17.56 11.54 13.36
N LYS A 68 -18.68 11.72 12.65
CA LYS A 68 -18.90 11.09 11.34
C LYS A 68 -17.87 11.55 10.31
N ASP A 69 -17.57 12.84 10.27
CA ASP A 69 -16.56 13.40 9.38
C ASP A 69 -15.16 12.81 9.66
N TYR A 70 -14.77 12.71 10.94
CA TYR A 70 -13.50 12.10 11.34
C TYR A 70 -13.43 10.61 11.02
N LEU A 71 -14.52 9.87 11.26
CA LEU A 71 -14.57 8.44 10.97
C LEU A 71 -14.52 8.16 9.46
N GLU A 72 -15.24 8.94 8.65
CA GLU A 72 -15.16 8.82 7.18
C GLU A 72 -13.76 9.13 6.67
N ALA A 73 -13.14 10.22 7.14
CA ALA A 73 -11.77 10.56 6.76
C ALA A 73 -10.76 9.48 7.17
N TYR A 74 -10.91 8.93 8.38
CA TYR A 74 -10.05 7.85 8.88
C TYR A 74 -10.22 6.56 8.09
N ASP A 75 -11.45 6.17 7.75
CA ASP A 75 -11.72 4.98 6.94
C ASP A 75 -11.19 5.13 5.50
N GLU A 76 -11.26 6.33 4.91
CA GLU A 76 -10.65 6.60 3.61
C GLU A 76 -9.12 6.43 3.64
N ILE A 77 -8.46 7.01 4.64
CA ILE A 77 -7.00 6.89 4.83
C ILE A 77 -6.62 5.42 5.06
N ARG A 78 -7.34 4.73 5.95
CA ARG A 78 -7.08 3.32 6.26
C ARG A 78 -7.29 2.41 5.05
N THR A 79 -8.28 2.70 4.21
CA THR A 79 -8.53 1.93 2.98
C THR A 79 -7.41 2.14 1.95
N GLN A 80 -6.83 3.34 1.88
CA GLN A 80 -5.65 3.60 1.05
C GLN A 80 -4.35 2.97 1.60
N GLN A 81 -4.32 2.61 2.88
CA GLN A 81 -3.15 2.02 3.56
C GLN A 81 -3.17 0.49 3.66
N LYS A 82 -4.18 -0.22 3.13
CA LYS A 82 -4.19 -1.70 3.12
C LYS A 82 -3.63 -2.27 1.81
N PRO A 83 -2.83 -3.36 1.86
CA PRO A 83 -2.43 -4.08 0.65
C PRO A 83 -3.67 -4.59 -0.08
N THR A 84 -3.84 -4.21 -1.34
CA THR A 84 -4.96 -4.67 -2.16
C THR A 84 -4.71 -6.05 -2.72
N ILE A 85 -5.77 -6.71 -3.20
CA ILE A 85 -5.66 -7.99 -3.94
C ILE A 85 -4.67 -7.85 -5.11
N SER A 86 -4.67 -6.71 -5.79
CA SER A 86 -3.71 -6.42 -6.86
C SER A 86 -2.26 -6.45 -6.37
N TYR A 87 -1.96 -5.94 -5.17
CA TYR A 87 -0.63 -6.06 -4.58
C TYR A 87 -0.23 -7.53 -4.36
N PHE A 88 -1.14 -8.38 -3.87
CA PHE A 88 -0.87 -9.81 -3.70
C PHE A 88 -0.62 -10.52 -5.03
N LEU A 89 -1.48 -10.29 -6.04
CA LEU A 89 -1.34 -10.90 -7.36
C LEU A 89 -0.04 -10.48 -8.07
N LEU A 90 0.42 -9.24 -7.86
CA LEU A 90 1.73 -8.79 -8.35
C LEU A 90 2.90 -9.54 -7.69
N ASN A 91 2.81 -9.80 -6.39
CA ASN A 91 3.83 -10.58 -5.69
C ASN A 91 3.82 -12.05 -6.11
N ILE A 92 2.64 -12.64 -6.38
CA ILE A 92 2.53 -13.96 -6.99
C ILE A 92 3.24 -13.99 -8.36
N GLY A 93 3.08 -12.96 -9.18
CA GLY A 93 3.83 -12.86 -10.45
C GLY A 93 5.35 -12.84 -10.30
N ILE A 94 5.85 -12.15 -9.28
CA ILE A 94 7.28 -12.13 -8.93
C ILE A 94 7.75 -13.50 -8.42
N MET A 95 6.92 -14.19 -7.63
CA MET A 95 7.19 -15.57 -7.18
C MET A 95 7.27 -16.54 -8.36
N GLY A 96 6.39 -16.42 -9.34
CA GLY A 96 6.42 -17.21 -10.57
C GLY A 96 7.74 -17.08 -11.33
N LEU A 97 8.35 -15.89 -11.36
CA LEU A 97 9.69 -15.69 -11.94
C LEU A 97 10.75 -16.48 -11.16
N ALA A 98 10.64 -16.56 -9.83
CA ALA A 98 11.57 -17.36 -9.02
C ALA A 98 11.44 -18.85 -9.36
N ILE A 99 10.21 -19.36 -9.44
CA ILE A 99 9.94 -20.76 -9.81
C ILE A 99 10.49 -21.07 -11.20
N LEU A 100 10.25 -20.19 -12.17
CA LEU A 100 10.74 -20.36 -13.53
C LEU A 100 12.26 -20.27 -13.67
N SER A 101 13.00 -19.86 -12.63
CA SER A 101 14.46 -19.92 -12.64
C SER A 101 15.03 -21.30 -12.29
N LEU A 102 14.25 -22.17 -11.63
CA LEU A 102 14.69 -23.49 -11.17
C LEU A 102 15.16 -24.45 -12.27
N PRO A 103 14.56 -24.49 -13.48
CA PRO A 103 15.07 -25.35 -14.55
C PRO A 103 16.52 -25.05 -14.95
N ILE A 104 17.02 -23.83 -14.69
CA ILE A 104 18.45 -23.51 -14.88
C ILE A 104 19.32 -24.38 -13.97
N LEU A 105 18.88 -24.53 -12.71
CA LEU A 105 19.58 -25.30 -11.67
C LEU A 105 19.44 -26.81 -11.88
N GLU A 106 18.23 -27.29 -12.20
CA GLU A 106 17.95 -28.73 -12.37
C GLU A 106 18.56 -29.32 -13.64
N ARG A 107 18.87 -28.48 -14.64
CA ARG A 107 19.47 -28.86 -15.92
C ARG A 107 18.53 -29.63 -16.85
N GLU A 108 17.26 -29.73 -16.49
CA GLU A 108 16.19 -30.31 -17.29
C GLU A 108 14.88 -29.54 -17.15
N LEU A 109 13.97 -29.76 -18.11
CA LEU A 109 12.66 -29.12 -18.10
C LEU A 109 11.64 -30.02 -17.41
N GLU A 110 11.46 -29.84 -16.11
CA GLU A 110 10.33 -30.45 -15.41
C GLU A 110 9.07 -29.61 -15.66
N LEU A 111 8.03 -30.25 -16.20
CA LEU A 111 6.78 -29.58 -16.52
C LEU A 111 6.12 -28.96 -15.28
N ALA A 112 6.37 -29.49 -14.08
CA ALA A 112 5.85 -28.95 -12.83
C ALA A 112 6.25 -27.48 -12.64
N TRP A 113 7.51 -27.12 -12.90
CA TRP A 113 7.98 -25.74 -12.75
C TRP A 113 7.33 -24.79 -13.74
N ILE A 114 7.08 -25.26 -14.97
CA ILE A 114 6.40 -24.44 -15.99
C ILE A 114 4.91 -24.27 -15.67
N VAL A 115 4.24 -25.36 -15.29
CA VAL A 115 2.81 -25.36 -14.95
C VAL A 115 2.53 -24.49 -13.72
N LEU A 116 3.44 -24.43 -12.76
CA LEU A 116 3.31 -23.55 -11.59
C LEU A 116 3.75 -22.10 -11.90
N GLY A 117 4.95 -21.93 -12.44
CA GLY A 117 5.54 -20.60 -12.58
C GLY A 117 4.92 -19.75 -13.69
N LEU A 118 4.55 -20.34 -14.83
CA LEU A 118 4.05 -19.56 -15.98
C LEU A 118 2.68 -18.90 -15.70
N PRO A 119 1.66 -19.61 -15.14
CA PRO A 119 0.40 -18.97 -14.78
C PRO A 119 0.56 -17.86 -13.74
N GLU A 120 1.47 -18.03 -12.77
CA GLU A 120 1.77 -17.00 -11.78
C GLU A 120 2.30 -15.73 -12.44
N VAL A 121 3.30 -15.85 -13.33
CA VAL A 121 3.85 -14.71 -14.09
C VAL A 121 2.77 -14.04 -14.94
N ILE A 122 1.94 -14.82 -15.63
CA ILE A 122 0.82 -14.29 -16.43
C ILE A 122 -0.16 -13.53 -15.53
N CYS A 123 -0.49 -14.06 -14.35
CA CYS A 123 -1.37 -13.40 -13.38
C CYS A 123 -0.81 -12.04 -12.93
N GLY A 124 0.49 -11.98 -12.63
CA GLY A 124 1.18 -10.73 -12.31
C GLY A 124 1.15 -9.72 -13.45
N LEU A 125 1.43 -10.16 -14.69
CA LEU A 125 1.40 -9.30 -15.87
C LEU A 125 0.01 -8.74 -16.15
N ILE A 126 -1.03 -9.58 -16.10
CA ILE A 126 -2.43 -9.16 -16.29
C ILE A 126 -2.80 -8.14 -15.22
N THR A 127 -2.47 -8.42 -13.95
CA THR A 127 -2.72 -7.50 -12.84
C THR A 127 -2.06 -6.15 -13.08
N LEU A 128 -0.80 -6.14 -13.51
CA LEU A 128 -0.04 -4.92 -13.78
C LEU A 128 -0.65 -4.08 -14.90
N ILE A 129 -1.22 -4.71 -15.92
CA ILE A 129 -1.91 -4.03 -17.02
C ILE A 129 -3.27 -3.47 -16.55
N MET A 130 -4.04 -4.27 -15.82
CA MET A 130 -5.40 -3.94 -15.34
C MET A 130 -5.44 -2.96 -14.17
N LEU A 131 -4.28 -2.57 -13.66
CA LEU A 131 -4.16 -1.76 -12.45
C LEU A 131 -4.98 -0.46 -12.53
N LYS A 132 -5.45 0.05 -11.38
CA LYS A 132 -6.04 1.40 -11.27
C LYS A 132 -5.10 2.34 -10.48
N LYS A 133 -5.15 3.63 -10.80
CA LYS A 133 -4.10 4.63 -10.48
C LYS A 133 -3.96 5.01 -8.98
N LYS A 134 -4.87 4.56 -8.11
CA LYS A 134 -5.03 5.10 -6.74
C LYS A 134 -4.32 4.33 -5.62
N ASP A 135 -3.56 3.28 -5.92
CA ASP A 135 -2.94 2.43 -4.88
C ASP A 135 -1.47 2.80 -4.61
N THR A 136 -1.19 3.25 -3.38
CA THR A 136 0.13 3.67 -2.89
C THR A 136 1.13 2.51 -2.80
N PHE A 137 0.70 1.30 -2.46
CA PHE A 137 1.56 0.11 -2.42
C PHE A 137 1.98 -0.28 -3.82
N ILE A 138 1.08 -0.17 -4.79
CA ILE A 138 1.40 -0.55 -6.15
C ILE A 138 2.34 0.49 -6.80
N LEU A 139 2.18 1.77 -6.48
CA LEU A 139 3.16 2.79 -6.89
C LEU A 139 4.56 2.49 -6.33
N SER A 140 4.65 2.02 -5.09
CA SER A 140 5.92 1.56 -4.51
C SER A 140 6.48 0.35 -5.27
N PHE A 141 5.63 -0.63 -5.59
CA PHE A 141 6.00 -1.77 -6.42
C PHE A 141 6.51 -1.36 -7.80
N LEU A 142 5.85 -0.44 -8.51
CA LEU A 142 6.25 0.02 -9.84
C LEU A 142 7.61 0.75 -9.84
N LYS A 143 7.98 1.40 -8.72
CA LYS A 143 9.28 2.05 -8.55
C LYS A 143 10.40 1.05 -8.24
N ILE A 144 10.11 0.05 -7.41
CA ILE A 144 11.11 -0.89 -6.88
C ILE A 144 11.26 -2.13 -7.78
N GLY A 145 10.16 -2.59 -8.40
CA GLY A 145 10.09 -3.81 -9.22
C GLY A 145 11.18 -3.92 -10.29
N PRO A 146 11.45 -2.89 -11.11
CA PRO A 146 12.53 -2.94 -12.09
C PRO A 146 13.92 -3.18 -11.46
N LYS A 147 14.15 -2.61 -10.27
CA LYS A 147 15.40 -2.81 -9.53
C LYS A 147 15.49 -4.23 -8.99
N ILE A 148 14.39 -4.80 -8.47
CA ILE A 148 14.35 -6.19 -8.00
C ILE A 148 14.68 -7.16 -9.14
N LEU A 149 14.07 -6.99 -10.31
CA LEU A 149 14.35 -7.86 -11.47
C LEU A 149 15.83 -7.87 -11.85
N LEU A 150 16.43 -6.68 -11.94
CA LEU A 150 17.82 -6.54 -12.36
C LEU A 150 18.81 -6.94 -11.26
N SER A 151 18.51 -6.61 -10.00
CA SER A 151 19.44 -6.78 -8.88
C SER A 151 19.34 -8.13 -8.21
N MET A 152 18.24 -8.86 -8.36
CA MET A 152 18.00 -10.13 -7.67
C MET A 152 17.88 -11.28 -8.67
N TYR A 153 16.92 -11.22 -9.58
CA TYR A 153 16.63 -12.35 -10.48
C TYR A 153 17.73 -12.60 -11.51
N PHE A 154 18.34 -11.54 -12.05
CA PHE A 154 19.46 -11.69 -12.96
C PHE A 154 20.68 -12.35 -12.28
N PRO A 155 21.20 -11.87 -11.13
CA PRO A 155 22.26 -12.56 -10.40
C PRO A 155 21.91 -13.98 -9.95
N ILE A 156 20.67 -14.23 -9.50
CA ILE A 156 20.23 -15.58 -9.11
C ILE A 156 20.31 -16.55 -10.29
N SER A 157 19.88 -16.14 -11.48
CA SER A 157 19.97 -17.00 -12.67
C SER A 157 21.42 -17.36 -13.04
N LEU A 158 22.36 -16.41 -12.86
CA LEU A 158 23.79 -16.67 -13.03
C LEU A 158 24.34 -17.62 -11.97
N LEU A 159 23.92 -17.46 -10.71
CA LEU A 159 24.30 -18.35 -9.62
C LEU A 159 23.80 -19.79 -9.86
N PHE A 160 22.55 -19.94 -10.29
CA PHE A 160 22.00 -21.26 -10.63
C PHE A 160 22.73 -21.90 -11.80
N PHE A 161 23.03 -21.11 -12.84
CA PHE A 161 23.84 -21.58 -13.96
C PHE A 161 25.25 -22.02 -13.51
N TRP A 162 25.89 -21.25 -12.63
CA TRP A 162 27.19 -21.59 -12.06
C TRP A 162 27.15 -22.91 -11.28
N ILE A 163 26.13 -23.12 -10.45
CA ILE A 163 25.94 -24.38 -9.71
C ILE A 163 25.72 -25.54 -10.68
N ALA A 164 24.90 -25.34 -11.71
CA ALA A 164 24.65 -26.35 -12.74
C ALA A 164 25.94 -26.76 -13.49
N LEU A 165 26.85 -25.82 -13.76
CA LEU A 165 28.16 -26.11 -14.37
C LEU A 165 29.07 -26.94 -13.46
N ILE A 166 29.04 -26.71 -12.14
CA ILE A 166 29.87 -27.48 -11.18
C ILE A 166 29.34 -28.92 -11.05
N GLN A 167 28.02 -29.08 -11.01
CA GLN A 167 27.37 -30.39 -10.84
C GLN A 167 27.35 -31.21 -12.13
N GLY A 168 27.39 -30.56 -13.29
CA GLY A 168 27.52 -31.23 -14.58
C GLY A 168 28.98 -31.55 -14.85
N ASN A 169 29.28 -32.77 -15.32
CA ASN A 169 30.62 -33.10 -15.83
C ASN A 169 30.88 -32.44 -17.21
N GLY A 170 30.63 -31.13 -17.34
CA GLY A 170 30.80 -30.38 -18.58
C GLY A 170 29.76 -29.28 -18.81
N PHE A 171 29.75 -28.76 -20.05
CA PHE A 171 28.88 -27.67 -20.45
C PHE A 171 27.41 -28.11 -20.52
N VAL A 172 26.56 -27.50 -19.71
CA VAL A 172 25.13 -27.79 -19.68
C VAL A 172 24.40 -26.89 -20.68
N SER A 173 24.36 -27.31 -21.95
CA SER A 173 23.72 -26.54 -23.03
C SER A 173 22.26 -26.19 -22.72
N PHE A 174 21.52 -27.09 -22.06
CA PHE A 174 20.14 -26.83 -21.64
C PHE A 174 20.03 -25.61 -20.72
N SER A 175 20.77 -25.59 -19.61
CA SER A 175 20.73 -24.48 -18.64
C SER A 175 21.12 -23.16 -19.28
N LEU A 176 22.08 -23.15 -20.21
CA LEU A 176 22.44 -21.95 -20.96
C LEU A 176 21.27 -21.44 -21.82
N TYR A 177 20.69 -22.29 -22.67
CA TYR A 177 19.59 -21.90 -23.55
C TYR A 177 18.37 -21.44 -22.76
N TYR A 178 18.06 -22.16 -21.68
CA TYR A 178 16.96 -21.81 -20.79
C TYR A 178 17.23 -20.48 -20.07
N MET A 179 18.45 -20.23 -19.58
CA MET A 179 18.81 -18.96 -18.95
C MET A 179 18.65 -17.78 -19.92
N VAL A 180 19.05 -17.93 -21.18
CA VAL A 180 18.84 -16.88 -22.20
C VAL A 180 17.35 -16.62 -22.42
N ALA A 181 16.53 -17.67 -22.53
CA ALA A 181 15.07 -17.54 -22.64
C ALA A 181 14.46 -16.86 -21.40
N TYR A 182 14.94 -17.22 -20.21
CA TYR A 182 14.53 -16.62 -18.94
C TYR A 182 14.91 -15.12 -18.86
N TRP A 183 16.08 -14.72 -19.37
CA TRP A 183 16.45 -13.31 -19.46
C TRP A 183 15.56 -12.52 -20.42
N LEU A 184 15.12 -13.11 -21.54
CA LEU A 184 14.13 -12.49 -22.41
C LEU A 184 12.80 -12.29 -21.68
N LEU A 185 12.37 -13.26 -20.87
CA LEU A 185 11.19 -13.12 -20.02
C LEU A 185 11.34 -11.97 -19.00
N LEU A 186 12.48 -11.91 -18.30
CA LEU A 186 12.79 -10.81 -17.37
C LEU A 186 12.77 -9.45 -18.09
N LEU A 187 13.31 -9.37 -19.30
CA LEU A 187 13.30 -8.15 -20.12
C LEU A 187 11.88 -7.74 -20.48
N ILE A 188 11.03 -8.67 -20.92
CA ILE A 188 9.61 -8.39 -21.22
C ILE A 188 8.92 -7.86 -19.96
N TYR A 189 9.09 -8.54 -18.82
CA TYR A 189 8.47 -8.13 -17.56
C TYR A 189 8.94 -6.74 -17.10
N TYR A 190 10.25 -6.46 -17.24
CA TYR A 190 10.84 -5.14 -16.98
C TYR A 190 10.23 -4.05 -17.88
N LEU A 191 10.13 -4.30 -19.19
CA LEU A 191 9.56 -3.34 -20.14
C LEU A 191 8.10 -3.03 -19.84
N VAL A 192 7.32 -4.05 -19.47
CA VAL A 192 5.91 -3.89 -19.08
C VAL A 192 5.80 -3.03 -17.81
N ILE A 193 6.60 -3.29 -16.78
CA ILE A 193 6.62 -2.43 -15.58
C ILE A 193 7.03 -1.01 -15.92
N LYS A 194 8.11 -0.82 -16.69
CA LYS A 194 8.60 0.50 -17.07
C LYS A 194 7.53 1.30 -17.84
N ASN A 195 6.83 0.66 -18.77
CA ASN A 195 5.75 1.28 -19.55
C ASN A 195 4.57 1.68 -18.66
N VAL A 196 4.12 0.78 -17.77
CA VAL A 196 3.02 1.07 -16.83
C VAL A 196 3.41 2.18 -15.84
N SER A 197 4.64 2.14 -15.33
CA SER A 197 5.21 3.14 -14.43
C SER A 197 5.28 4.52 -15.11
N SER A 198 5.83 4.60 -16.33
CA SER A 198 5.93 5.84 -17.10
C SER A 198 4.58 6.42 -17.52
N LYS A 199 3.51 5.62 -17.62
CA LYS A 199 2.17 6.13 -17.93
C LYS A 199 1.44 6.68 -16.70
N ARG A 200 1.87 6.31 -15.50
CA ARG A 200 1.09 6.51 -14.27
C ARG A 200 1.77 7.38 -13.22
N ILE A 201 3.08 7.59 -13.30
CA ILE A 201 3.85 8.48 -12.41
C ILE A 201 3.83 9.95 -12.89
N THR A 202 3.57 10.20 -14.17
CA THR A 202 3.60 11.53 -14.82
C THR A 202 2.23 12.25 -14.90
N LEU A 203 1.20 11.68 -14.29
CA LEU A 203 -0.15 12.26 -14.16
C LEU A 203 -0.51 12.32 -12.68
#